data_AF-A0A9P9YAH5-F1
#
_entry.id   AF-A0A9P9YAH5-F1
#
_cell.length_a   1.000
_cell.length_b   1.000
_cell.length_c   1.000
_cell.angle_alpha   90.00
_cell.angle_beta   90.00
_cell.angle_gamma   90.00
#
_symmetry.space_group_name_H-M   'P 1'
#
loop_
_entity.id
_entity.type
_entity.pdbx_description
1 polymer ?
#
loop_
_entity_poly.entity_id
_entity_poly.type
_entity_poly.pdbx_seq_one_letter_code
_entity_poly.pdbx_strand_id
1 'polypeptide(L)'
;MLSIMSVFTRKIVKSIINANEVRASILREKGLAESVRVAVEEHKFYLVKRITAFLQEAELNDDEFLLIIKDANKIIFNLTKDFVNLVEALLSLNWKNRSFEIIEAYTEFWVDIVVAQNIYLPISISKLIIHWIPGHLDASEWVNGSPSECTRSELKFTHDLLNRILTAVPMAFDEVMNAIIKLYPYFKKPAHVTAGYLFNMLCLIEYKPIFEEQILKLALQKLLVLDVNAPNGKTLDICLFMLF
;
A
#
# COMPACT_ATOMS: atom_id res chain seq x y z
N MET A 1 -24.55 -35.80 -2.76
CA MET A 1 -23.75 -34.67 -3.30
C MET A 1 -23.22 -33.74 -2.20
N LEU A 2 -24.05 -33.32 -1.22
CA LEU A 2 -23.66 -32.43 -0.12
C LEU A 2 -22.55 -32.95 0.83
N SER A 3 -22.43 -34.26 1.03
CA SER A 3 -21.44 -34.86 1.96
C SER A 3 -20.02 -34.92 1.39
N ILE A 4 -19.86 -35.02 0.07
CA ILE A 4 -18.54 -35.08 -0.58
C ILE A 4 -17.90 -33.68 -0.63
N MET A 5 -18.71 -32.64 -0.84
CA MET A 5 -18.24 -31.26 -0.79
C MET A 5 -17.70 -30.89 0.59
N SER A 6 -18.37 -31.28 1.68
CA SER A 6 -17.91 -30.93 3.04
C SER A 6 -16.59 -31.59 3.44
N VAL A 7 -16.33 -32.82 2.97
CA VAL A 7 -15.07 -33.53 3.20
C VAL A 7 -13.93 -32.90 2.38
N PHE A 8 -14.20 -32.51 1.14
CA PHE A 8 -13.22 -31.84 0.27
C PHE A 8 -12.82 -30.47 0.84
N THR A 9 -13.79 -29.66 1.28
CA THR A 9 -13.54 -28.37 1.92
C THR A 9 -12.71 -28.53 3.20
N ARG A 10 -13.03 -29.52 4.06
CA ARG A 10 -12.21 -29.80 5.26
C ARG A 10 -10.78 -30.20 4.92
N LYS A 11 -10.57 -30.98 3.86
CA LYS A 11 -9.24 -31.46 3.45
C LYS A 11 -8.37 -30.32 2.91
N ILE A 12 -8.97 -29.39 2.15
CA ILE A 12 -8.32 -28.17 1.67
C ILE A 12 -7.95 -27.27 2.85
N VAL A 13 -8.89 -26.98 3.75
CA VAL A 13 -8.64 -26.13 4.93
C VAL A 13 -7.51 -26.70 5.78
N LYS A 14 -7.49 -28.02 6.02
CA LYS A 14 -6.43 -28.67 6.79
C LYS A 14 -5.07 -28.61 6.10
N SER A 15 -5.03 -28.70 4.76
CA SER A 15 -3.80 -28.53 3.98
C SER A 15 -3.27 -27.09 4.03
N ILE A 16 -4.16 -26.09 4.01
CA ILE A 16 -3.80 -24.67 4.11
C ILE A 16 -3.25 -24.37 5.50
N ILE A 17 -3.92 -24.86 6.55
CA ILE A 17 -3.47 -24.70 7.94
C ILE A 17 -2.08 -25.32 8.13
N ASN A 18 -1.86 -26.56 7.67
CA ASN A 18 -0.55 -27.19 7.77
C ASN A 18 0.54 -26.44 6.98
N ALA A 19 0.22 -25.92 5.80
CA ALA A 19 1.17 -25.14 5.01
C ALA A 19 1.55 -23.83 5.72
N ASN A 20 0.59 -23.13 6.32
CA ASN A 20 0.85 -21.93 7.10
C ASN A 20 1.63 -22.23 8.39
N GLU A 21 1.33 -23.35 9.07
CA GLU A 21 2.06 -23.77 10.26
C GLU A 21 3.53 -24.10 9.97
N VAL A 22 3.79 -24.84 8.88
CA VAL A 22 5.15 -25.14 8.39
C VAL A 22 5.87 -23.87 7.94
N ARG A 23 5.16 -22.90 7.38
CA ARG A 23 5.76 -21.63 6.98
C ARG A 23 6.05 -20.72 8.18
N ALA A 24 5.19 -20.70 9.19
CA ALA A 24 5.39 -19.95 10.43
C ALA A 24 6.52 -20.54 11.29
N SER A 25 6.75 -21.86 11.24
CA SER A 25 7.91 -22.47 11.91
C SER A 25 9.24 -22.02 11.27
N ILE A 26 9.27 -21.73 9.96
CA ILE A 26 10.47 -21.21 9.27
C ILE A 26 10.89 -19.85 9.82
N LEU A 27 9.92 -18.98 10.11
CA LEU A 27 10.20 -17.66 10.68
C LEU A 27 10.71 -17.78 12.12
N ARG A 28 10.20 -18.76 12.87
CA ARG A 28 10.61 -19.06 14.24
C ARG A 28 11.99 -19.73 14.35
N GLU A 29 12.39 -20.55 13.38
CA GLU A 29 13.68 -21.28 13.44
C GLU A 29 14.90 -20.40 13.19
N LYS A 30 14.82 -19.42 12.28
CA LYS A 30 15.98 -18.61 11.90
C LYS A 30 15.73 -17.11 11.79
N GLY A 31 14.52 -16.59 12.04
CA GLY A 31 14.23 -15.15 12.10
C GLY A 31 14.51 -14.35 10.81
N LEU A 32 13.85 -13.19 10.68
CA LEU A 32 14.14 -12.25 9.60
C LEU A 32 15.55 -11.64 9.76
N ALA A 33 15.87 -11.20 10.98
CA ALA A 33 17.13 -10.52 11.28
C ALA A 33 18.37 -11.39 11.01
N GLU A 34 18.32 -12.63 11.47
CA GLU A 34 19.41 -13.60 11.29
C GLU A 34 19.54 -14.03 9.82
N SER A 35 18.44 -14.11 9.06
CA SER A 35 18.49 -14.36 7.62
C SER A 35 19.20 -13.24 6.86
N VAL A 36 18.99 -11.98 7.25
CA VAL A 36 19.70 -10.82 6.69
C VAL A 36 21.15 -10.80 7.14
N ARG A 37 21.44 -11.12 8.42
CA ARG A 37 22.82 -11.24 8.93
C ARG A 37 23.64 -12.24 8.12
N VAL A 38 23.12 -13.45 7.90
CA VAL A 38 23.78 -14.49 7.07
C VAL A 38 23.97 -14.01 5.63
N ALA A 39 23.01 -13.27 5.06
CA ALA A 39 23.16 -12.73 3.71
C ALA A 39 24.28 -11.68 3.64
N VAL A 40 24.39 -10.79 4.63
CA VAL A 40 25.43 -9.75 4.68
C VAL A 40 26.82 -10.38 4.93
N GLU A 41 26.94 -11.24 5.94
CA GLU A 41 28.23 -11.80 6.38
C GLU A 41 28.73 -12.91 5.45
N GLU A 42 27.84 -13.82 5.02
CA GLU A 42 28.23 -15.02 4.26
C GLU A 42 27.88 -14.93 2.78
N HIS A 43 27.25 -13.84 2.33
CA HIS A 43 26.81 -13.64 0.94
C HIS A 43 25.82 -14.71 0.46
N LYS A 44 25.05 -15.29 1.39
CA LYS A 44 24.07 -16.35 1.14
C LYS A 44 22.64 -15.82 1.23
N PHE A 45 22.07 -15.49 0.06
CA PHE A 45 20.73 -14.88 -0.03
C PHE A 45 19.55 -15.87 -0.05
N TYR A 46 19.79 -17.18 0.04
CA TYR A 46 18.71 -18.17 -0.09
C TYR A 46 17.66 -18.07 1.03
N LEU A 47 18.09 -17.74 2.27
CA LEU A 47 17.18 -17.53 3.40
C LEU A 47 16.31 -16.29 3.18
N VAL A 48 16.91 -15.18 2.75
CA VAL A 48 16.22 -13.94 2.41
C VAL A 48 15.18 -14.20 1.32
N LYS A 49 15.58 -14.82 0.21
CA LYS A 49 14.66 -15.15 -0.90
C LYS A 49 13.47 -15.99 -0.43
N ARG A 50 13.72 -16.97 0.45
CA ARG A 50 12.68 -17.83 1.00
C ARG A 50 11.71 -17.06 1.90
N ILE A 51 12.22 -16.16 2.75
CA ILE A 51 11.37 -15.30 3.59
C ILE A 51 10.59 -14.30 2.74
N THR A 52 11.20 -13.70 1.72
CA THR A 52 10.51 -12.81 0.78
C THR A 52 9.33 -13.51 0.12
N ALA A 53 9.52 -14.74 -0.38
CA ALA A 53 8.44 -15.53 -0.97
C ALA A 53 7.34 -15.85 0.06
N PHE A 54 7.71 -16.16 1.30
CA PHE A 54 6.75 -16.35 2.38
C PHE A 54 5.91 -15.09 2.64
N LEU A 55 6.55 -13.91 2.79
CA LEU A 55 5.86 -12.65 3.05
C LEU A 55 4.88 -12.26 1.93
N GLN A 56 5.17 -12.66 0.68
CA GLN A 56 4.31 -12.39 -0.47
C GLN A 56 3.06 -13.28 -0.51
N GLU A 57 3.12 -14.49 0.09
CA GLU A 57 2.05 -15.48 0.01
C GLU A 57 1.26 -15.65 1.31
N ALA A 58 1.79 -15.18 2.44
CA ALA A 58 1.25 -15.49 3.76
C ALA A 58 0.19 -14.50 4.23
N GLU A 59 -0.91 -15.03 4.78
CA GLU A 59 -1.82 -14.29 5.63
C GLU A 59 -1.29 -14.34 7.07
N LEU A 60 -0.59 -13.28 7.48
CA LEU A 60 0.02 -13.19 8.81
C LEU A 60 -1.04 -12.91 9.87
N ASN A 61 -0.96 -13.60 11.01
CA ASN A 61 -1.67 -13.14 12.20
C ASN A 61 -1.00 -11.90 12.82
N ASP A 62 -1.65 -11.29 13.80
CA ASP A 62 -1.20 -10.03 14.41
C ASP A 62 0.15 -10.15 15.14
N ASP A 63 0.38 -11.26 15.85
CA ASP A 63 1.64 -11.52 16.56
C ASP A 63 2.81 -11.72 15.59
N GLU A 64 2.59 -12.48 14.52
CA GLU A 64 3.57 -12.73 13.46
C GLU A 64 3.92 -11.44 12.73
N PHE A 65 2.92 -10.63 12.38
CA PHE A 65 3.13 -9.34 11.74
C PHE A 65 3.99 -8.44 12.63
N LEU A 66 3.64 -8.30 13.90
CA LEU A 66 4.35 -7.44 14.83
C LEU A 66 5.80 -7.92 15.04
N LEU A 67 6.02 -9.23 15.13
CA LEU A 67 7.35 -9.81 15.22
C LEU A 67 8.20 -9.48 13.98
N ILE A 68 7.64 -9.68 12.79
CA ILE A 68 8.32 -9.39 11.52
C ILE A 68 8.73 -7.93 11.42
N ILE A 69 7.83 -7.00 11.74
CA ILE A 69 8.12 -5.56 11.67
C ILE A 69 9.14 -5.14 12.73
N LYS A 70 9.04 -5.66 13.96
CA LYS A 70 10.04 -5.42 15.01
C LYS A 70 11.42 -5.92 14.62
N ASP A 71 11.51 -7.08 13.98
CA ASP A 71 12.77 -7.60 13.48
C ASP A 71 13.29 -6.82 12.27
N ALA A 72 12.41 -6.39 11.36
CA ALA A 72 12.78 -5.54 10.23
C ALA A 72 13.38 -4.20 10.69
N ASN A 73 12.79 -3.57 11.72
CA ASN A 73 13.31 -2.34 12.33
C ASN A 73 14.76 -2.48 12.84
N LYS A 74 15.10 -3.62 13.46
CA LYS A 74 16.45 -3.87 13.99
C LYS A 74 17.53 -3.93 12.91
N ILE A 75 17.15 -4.24 11.68
CA ILE A 75 18.08 -4.50 10.57
C ILE A 75 18.01 -3.44 9.46
N ILE A 76 17.32 -2.32 9.67
CA ILE A 76 17.12 -1.27 8.64
C ILE A 76 18.44 -0.85 7.97
N PHE A 77 19.50 -0.64 8.75
CA PHE A 77 20.79 -0.22 8.22
C PHE A 77 21.49 -1.30 7.38
N ASN A 78 21.11 -2.58 7.53
CA ASN A 78 21.63 -3.69 6.75
C ASN A 78 20.84 -3.92 5.45
N LEU A 79 19.64 -3.36 5.30
CA LEU A 79 18.79 -3.50 4.12
C LEU A 79 19.31 -2.62 2.96
N THR A 80 20.49 -2.92 2.44
CA THR A 80 21.06 -2.25 1.26
C THR A 80 20.32 -2.66 -0.03
N LYS A 81 20.71 -2.11 -1.18
CA LYS A 81 20.11 -2.38 -2.50
C LYS A 81 19.92 -3.87 -2.89
N ASP A 82 20.66 -4.78 -2.26
CA ASP A 82 20.54 -6.22 -2.53
C ASP A 82 19.26 -6.83 -1.92
N PHE A 83 18.57 -6.08 -1.05
CA PHE A 83 17.38 -6.49 -0.33
C PHE A 83 16.09 -5.83 -0.85
N VAL A 84 16.11 -5.22 -2.05
CA VAL A 84 14.95 -4.52 -2.63
C VAL A 84 13.67 -5.38 -2.63
N ASN A 85 13.76 -6.64 -3.05
CA ASN A 85 12.59 -7.52 -3.09
C ASN A 85 12.02 -7.82 -1.69
N LEU A 86 12.89 -7.90 -0.67
CA LEU A 86 12.48 -8.10 0.71
C LEU A 86 11.78 -6.85 1.24
N VAL A 87 12.36 -5.67 1.02
CA VAL A 87 11.76 -4.39 1.43
C VAL A 87 10.42 -4.19 0.71
N GLU A 88 10.34 -4.48 -0.59
CA GLU A 88 9.08 -4.43 -1.31
C GLU A 88 8.02 -5.35 -0.70
N ALA A 89 8.39 -6.59 -0.34
CA ALA A 89 7.46 -7.52 0.30
C ALA A 89 6.99 -7.02 1.67
N LEU A 90 7.90 -6.46 2.49
CA LEU A 90 7.57 -5.86 3.78
C LEU A 90 6.61 -4.68 3.64
N LEU A 91 6.86 -3.78 2.68
CA LEU A 91 5.99 -2.62 2.39
C LEU A 91 4.64 -3.03 1.75
N SER A 92 4.50 -4.27 1.30
CA SER A 92 3.27 -4.77 0.66
C SER A 92 2.36 -5.56 1.62
N LEU A 93 2.74 -5.70 2.89
CA LEU A 93 1.94 -6.43 3.87
C LEU A 93 0.59 -5.74 4.10
N ASN A 94 -0.48 -6.50 4.32
CA ASN A 94 -1.80 -5.93 4.63
C ASN A 94 -1.86 -5.47 6.10
N TRP A 95 -2.04 -4.16 6.28
CA TRP A 95 -1.95 -3.49 7.59
C TRP A 95 -3.20 -2.66 7.97
N LYS A 96 -4.07 -2.32 7.00
CA LYS A 96 -5.18 -1.36 7.20
C LYS A 96 -6.26 -1.82 8.18
N ASN A 97 -6.47 -3.13 8.30
CA ASN A 97 -7.54 -3.71 9.12
C ASN A 97 -7.02 -4.30 10.44
N ARG A 98 -5.85 -3.86 10.90
CA ARG A 98 -5.19 -4.37 12.11
C ARG A 98 -5.36 -3.42 13.29
N SER A 99 -4.95 -3.87 14.47
CA SER A 99 -4.98 -3.06 15.68
C SER A 99 -4.12 -1.79 15.53
N PHE A 100 -4.46 -0.76 16.30
CA PHE A 100 -3.74 0.51 16.30
C PHE A 100 -2.25 0.34 16.64
N GLU A 101 -1.90 -0.58 17.54
CA GLU A 101 -0.50 -0.89 17.89
C GLU A 101 0.30 -1.37 16.66
N ILE A 102 -0.30 -2.23 15.85
CA ILE A 102 0.36 -2.77 14.64
C ILE A 102 0.48 -1.69 13.57
N ILE A 103 -0.57 -0.90 13.38
CA ILE A 103 -0.55 0.22 12.44
C ILE A 103 0.58 1.19 12.81
N GLU A 104 0.70 1.57 14.08
CA GLU A 104 1.74 2.50 14.52
C GLU A 104 3.13 1.91 14.28
N ALA A 105 3.41 0.68 14.74
CA ALA A 105 4.70 0.02 14.54
C ALA A 105 5.07 -0.13 13.04
N TYR A 106 4.08 -0.38 12.20
CA TYR A 106 4.28 -0.46 10.75
C TYR A 106 4.58 0.90 10.12
N THR A 107 3.83 1.94 10.49
CA THR A 107 4.08 3.31 10.00
C THR A 107 5.42 3.85 10.47
N GLU A 108 5.88 3.48 11.67
CA GLU A 108 7.23 3.80 12.17
C GLU A 108 8.30 3.14 11.30
N PHE A 109 8.19 1.84 11.01
CA PHE A 109 9.10 1.15 10.09
C PHE A 109 9.17 1.82 8.71
N TRP A 110 8.03 2.24 8.17
CA TRP A 110 7.97 2.94 6.88
C TRP A 110 8.75 4.26 6.89
N VAL A 111 8.63 5.05 7.96
CA VAL A 111 9.37 6.30 8.10
C VAL A 111 10.85 6.01 8.28
N ASP A 112 11.21 5.07 9.14
CA ASP A 112 12.60 4.76 9.45
C ASP A 112 13.37 4.24 8.23
N ILE A 113 12.74 3.37 7.42
CA ILE A 113 13.40 2.84 6.22
C ILE A 113 13.64 3.92 5.16
N VAL A 114 12.70 4.84 4.94
CA VAL A 114 12.88 5.91 3.93
C VAL A 114 13.84 6.99 4.41
N VAL A 115 13.91 7.25 5.72
CA VAL A 115 14.88 8.18 6.32
C VAL A 115 16.29 7.59 6.29
N ALA A 116 16.43 6.31 6.64
CA ALA A 116 17.74 5.65 6.67
C ALA A 116 18.27 5.31 5.26
N GLN A 117 17.38 4.96 4.33
CA GLN A 117 17.74 4.40 3.02
C GLN A 117 16.87 5.01 1.91
N ASN A 118 17.29 6.18 1.42
CA ASN A 118 16.56 6.94 0.38
C ASN A 118 16.35 6.14 -0.93
N ILE A 119 17.14 5.08 -1.18
CA ILE A 119 16.92 4.17 -2.31
C ILE A 119 15.52 3.55 -2.33
N TYR A 120 14.84 3.47 -1.18
CA TYR A 120 13.49 2.93 -1.07
C TYR A 120 12.39 3.99 -1.14
N LEU A 121 12.73 5.27 -1.15
CA LEU A 121 11.74 6.33 -1.20
C LEU A 121 10.77 6.20 -2.39
N PRO A 122 11.23 5.98 -3.65
CA PRO A 122 10.32 5.86 -4.79
C PRO A 122 9.34 4.68 -4.68
N ILE A 123 9.81 3.53 -4.17
CA ILE A 123 8.95 2.34 -4.02
C ILE A 123 7.98 2.49 -2.85
N SER A 124 8.42 3.05 -1.73
CA SER A 124 7.55 3.35 -0.57
C SER A 124 6.43 4.30 -0.98
N ILE A 125 6.77 5.44 -1.60
CA ILE A 125 5.76 6.40 -2.05
C ILE A 125 4.79 5.76 -3.05
N SER A 126 5.29 4.99 -4.04
CA SER A 126 4.42 4.29 -5.00
C SER A 126 3.47 3.30 -4.31
N LYS A 127 3.95 2.52 -3.33
CA LYS A 127 3.14 1.57 -2.55
C LYS A 127 2.15 2.28 -1.62
N LEU A 128 2.43 3.51 -1.20
CA LEU A 128 1.49 4.29 -0.41
C LEU A 128 0.38 4.88 -1.29
N ILE A 129 0.73 5.50 -2.41
CA ILE A 129 -0.23 6.16 -3.31
C ILE A 129 -1.15 5.15 -4.00
N ILE A 130 -0.72 3.89 -4.20
CA ILE A 130 -1.62 2.85 -4.74
C ILE A 130 -2.85 2.63 -3.87
N HIS A 131 -2.76 2.89 -2.56
CA HIS A 131 -3.87 2.78 -1.63
C HIS A 131 -4.93 3.88 -1.79
N TRP A 132 -4.65 4.93 -2.57
CA TRP A 132 -5.62 5.97 -2.93
C TRP A 132 -6.55 5.57 -4.06
N ILE A 133 -6.26 4.47 -4.77
CA ILE A 133 -7.06 4.00 -5.90
C ILE A 133 -8.16 3.09 -5.33
N PRO A 134 -9.45 3.47 -5.42
CA PRO A 134 -10.54 2.58 -5.03
C PRO A 134 -10.54 1.28 -5.82
N GLY A 135 -10.94 0.19 -5.17
CA GLY A 135 -11.16 -1.09 -5.82
C GLY A 135 -12.28 -1.03 -6.85
N HIS A 136 -12.22 -1.92 -7.83
CA HIS A 136 -13.23 -1.99 -8.89
C HIS A 136 -14.65 -2.28 -8.38
N LEU A 137 -14.77 -2.94 -7.23
CA LEU A 137 -16.04 -3.35 -6.62
C LEU A 137 -16.51 -2.37 -5.52
N ASP A 138 -15.73 -1.33 -5.23
CA ASP A 138 -15.96 -0.45 -4.07
C ASP A 138 -16.94 0.69 -4.39
N ALA A 139 -17.72 0.59 -5.46
CA ALA A 139 -18.59 1.67 -5.90
C ALA A 139 -19.62 2.09 -4.82
N SER A 140 -20.06 1.16 -3.97
CA SER A 140 -20.96 1.45 -2.84
C SER A 140 -20.30 2.28 -1.74
N GLU A 141 -18.98 2.17 -1.58
CA GLU A 141 -18.21 2.91 -0.60
C GLU A 141 -17.82 4.31 -1.08
N TRP A 142 -18.09 4.62 -2.36
CA TRP A 142 -17.72 5.87 -3.01
C TRP A 142 -18.93 6.51 -3.68
N VAL A 143 -19.74 7.20 -2.87
CA VAL A 143 -20.96 7.87 -3.32
C VAL A 143 -20.64 9.33 -3.61
N ASN A 144 -20.99 9.80 -4.82
CA ASN A 144 -20.72 11.17 -5.28
C ASN A 144 -19.26 11.60 -5.10
N GLY A 145 -18.32 10.70 -5.38
CA GLY A 145 -16.89 10.96 -5.25
C GLY A 145 -16.36 11.07 -3.82
N SER A 146 -17.22 10.87 -2.81
CA SER A 146 -16.84 10.88 -1.40
C SER A 146 -16.79 9.46 -0.82
N PRO A 147 -15.78 9.14 0.01
CA PRO A 147 -15.71 7.83 0.67
C PRO A 147 -16.70 7.71 1.82
N SER A 148 -17.12 6.48 2.12
CA SER A 148 -17.81 6.12 3.36
C SER A 148 -16.94 6.42 4.59
N GLU A 149 -17.54 6.49 5.78
CA GLU A 149 -16.79 6.77 7.02
C GLU A 149 -15.73 5.70 7.32
N CYS A 150 -16.03 4.44 7.02
CA CYS A 150 -15.09 3.33 7.15
C CYS A 150 -13.89 3.51 6.21
N THR A 151 -14.15 3.75 4.92
CA THR A 151 -13.08 3.99 3.93
C THR A 151 -12.27 5.25 4.26
N ARG A 152 -12.93 6.32 4.73
CA ARG A 152 -12.25 7.54 5.18
C ARG A 152 -11.29 7.28 6.34
N SER A 153 -11.71 6.48 7.32
CA SER A 153 -10.87 6.11 8.47
C SER A 153 -9.64 5.30 8.04
N GLU A 154 -9.79 4.38 7.10
CA GLU A 154 -8.67 3.61 6.54
C GLU A 154 -7.69 4.47 5.73
N LEU A 155 -8.21 5.41 4.93
CA LEU A 155 -7.40 6.34 4.15
C LEU A 155 -6.63 7.32 5.04
N LYS A 156 -7.19 7.69 6.20
CA LYS A 156 -6.53 8.58 7.16
C LYS A 156 -5.15 8.08 7.56
N PHE A 157 -4.99 6.79 7.84
CA PHE A 157 -3.66 6.24 8.16
C PHE A 157 -2.66 6.39 7.01
N THR A 158 -3.12 6.27 5.76
CA THR A 158 -2.28 6.44 4.57
C THR A 158 -1.82 7.90 4.44
N HIS A 159 -2.74 8.86 4.64
CA HIS A 159 -2.43 10.29 4.61
C HIS A 159 -1.54 10.73 5.77
N ASP A 160 -1.79 10.23 6.99
CA ASP A 160 -0.97 10.52 8.16
C ASP A 160 0.47 10.02 7.97
N LEU A 161 0.65 8.81 7.44
CA LEU A 161 1.97 8.28 7.09
C LEU A 161 2.65 9.12 6.00
N LEU A 162 1.94 9.49 4.94
CA LEU A 162 2.50 10.34 3.89
C LEU A 162 2.95 11.70 4.45
N ASN A 163 2.15 12.30 5.35
CA ASN A 163 2.49 13.54 6.03
C ASN A 163 3.75 13.39 6.89
N ARG A 164 3.89 12.27 7.64
CA ARG A 164 5.11 11.95 8.41
C ARG A 164 6.33 11.84 7.51
N ILE A 165 6.24 11.10 6.40
CA ILE A 165 7.33 10.96 5.42
C ILE A 165 7.74 12.31 4.84
N LEU A 166 6.78 13.12 4.37
CA LEU A 166 7.05 14.43 3.79
C LEU A 166 7.62 15.44 4.79
N THR A 167 7.36 15.24 6.08
CA THR A 167 7.93 16.07 7.16
C THR A 167 9.36 15.63 7.50
N ALA A 168 9.65 14.32 7.47
CA ALA A 168 10.97 13.79 7.76
C ALA A 168 11.94 13.88 6.56
N VAL A 169 11.42 13.75 5.33
CA VAL A 169 12.18 13.68 4.08
C VAL A 169 11.61 14.70 3.08
N PRO A 170 12.01 15.99 3.16
CA PRO A 170 11.48 17.02 2.26
C PRO A 170 11.72 16.71 0.77
N MET A 171 12.83 16.06 0.41
CA MET A 171 13.08 15.67 -0.98
C MET A 171 12.08 14.66 -1.56
N ALA A 172 11.17 14.11 -0.75
CA ALA A 172 10.09 13.24 -1.22
C ALA A 172 8.99 13.98 -2.01
N PHE A 173 8.95 15.31 -2.02
CA PHE A 173 7.94 16.08 -2.78
C PHE A 173 7.87 15.66 -4.26
N ASP A 174 9.03 15.57 -4.93
CA ASP A 174 9.10 15.20 -6.35
C ASP A 174 8.67 13.74 -6.56
N GLU A 175 9.09 12.83 -5.67
CA GLU A 175 8.69 11.41 -5.73
C GLU A 175 7.18 11.24 -5.55
N VAL A 176 6.55 12.02 -4.66
CA VAL A 176 5.09 12.02 -4.47
C VAL A 176 4.39 12.51 -5.73
N MET A 177 4.82 13.62 -6.33
CA MET A 177 4.23 14.10 -7.58
C MET A 177 4.41 13.10 -8.72
N ASN A 178 5.60 12.51 -8.86
CA ASN A 178 5.89 11.48 -9.86
C ASN A 178 4.97 10.26 -9.69
N ALA A 179 4.79 9.79 -8.46
CA ALA A 179 3.88 8.68 -8.17
C ALA A 179 2.42 9.05 -8.48
N ILE A 180 1.96 10.24 -8.08
CA ILE A 180 0.59 10.72 -8.34
C ILE A 180 0.29 10.73 -9.84
N ILE A 181 1.22 11.24 -10.66
CA ILE A 181 1.08 11.31 -12.12
C ILE A 181 1.07 9.90 -12.72
N LYS A 182 2.03 9.05 -12.32
CA LYS A 182 2.22 7.70 -12.86
C LYS A 182 1.06 6.76 -12.55
N LEU A 183 0.49 6.88 -11.35
CA LEU A 183 -0.57 6.01 -10.85
C LEU A 183 -1.98 6.56 -11.13
N TYR A 184 -2.10 7.74 -11.75
CA TYR A 184 -3.40 8.34 -12.07
C TYR A 184 -4.25 7.36 -12.90
N PRO A 185 -5.49 7.04 -12.46
CA PRO A 185 -6.34 6.05 -13.13
C PRO A 185 -6.59 6.39 -14.60
N TYR A 186 -6.62 5.35 -15.45
CA TYR A 186 -6.99 5.51 -16.85
C TYR A 186 -8.44 5.97 -16.97
N PHE A 187 -8.73 6.92 -17.86
CA PHE A 187 -10.03 7.59 -17.96
C PHE A 187 -11.22 6.66 -18.26
N LYS A 188 -10.98 5.46 -18.80
CA LYS A 188 -12.05 4.44 -19.02
C LYS A 188 -12.36 3.58 -17.79
N LYS A 189 -11.68 3.79 -16.67
CA LYS A 189 -12.02 3.13 -15.40
C LYS A 189 -13.38 3.65 -14.91
N PRO A 190 -14.08 2.90 -14.03
CA PRO A 190 -15.32 3.37 -13.43
C PRO A 190 -15.15 4.74 -12.77
N ALA A 191 -16.20 5.57 -12.82
CA ALA A 191 -16.15 6.95 -12.34
C ALA A 191 -15.69 7.06 -10.87
N HIS A 192 -16.13 6.13 -10.01
CA HIS A 192 -15.76 6.12 -8.60
C HIS A 192 -14.26 5.93 -8.37
N VAL A 193 -13.56 5.22 -9.26
CA VAL A 193 -12.10 5.02 -9.17
C VAL A 193 -11.36 6.33 -9.44
N THR A 194 -11.73 7.04 -10.50
CA THR A 194 -11.11 8.33 -10.83
C THR A 194 -11.48 9.41 -9.82
N ALA A 195 -12.76 9.47 -9.43
CA ALA A 195 -13.25 10.43 -8.44
C ALA A 195 -12.60 10.20 -7.06
N GLY A 196 -12.49 8.95 -6.60
CA GLY A 196 -11.84 8.65 -5.33
C GLY A 196 -10.34 8.92 -5.33
N TYR A 197 -9.65 8.70 -6.46
CA TYR A 197 -8.25 9.11 -6.59
C TYR A 197 -8.10 10.64 -6.54
N LEU A 198 -8.99 11.39 -7.22
CA LEU A 198 -9.02 12.84 -7.18
C LEU A 198 -9.31 13.36 -5.76
N PHE A 199 -10.24 12.75 -5.05
CA PHE A 199 -10.53 13.07 -3.65
C PHE A 199 -9.27 13.00 -2.79
N ASN A 200 -8.51 11.90 -2.87
CA ASN A 200 -7.27 11.74 -2.10
C ASN A 200 -6.18 12.76 -2.51
N MET A 201 -6.09 13.12 -3.80
CA MET A 201 -5.22 14.21 -4.25
C MET A 201 -5.61 15.56 -3.62
N LEU A 202 -6.91 15.86 -3.52
CA LEU A 202 -7.37 17.10 -2.89
C LEU A 202 -7.13 17.09 -1.37
N CYS A 203 -7.31 15.95 -0.70
CA CYS A 203 -6.95 15.80 0.71
C CYS A 203 -5.46 16.09 0.97
N LEU A 204 -4.56 15.73 0.04
CA LEU A 204 -3.13 16.06 0.17
C LEU A 204 -2.88 17.57 0.25
N ILE A 205 -3.66 18.38 -0.48
CA ILE A 205 -3.55 19.84 -0.43
C ILE A 205 -3.90 20.35 0.96
N GLU A 206 -4.91 19.78 1.63
CA GLU A 206 -5.39 20.25 2.94
C GLU A 206 -4.28 20.24 4.00
N TYR A 207 -3.43 19.21 4.03
CA TYR A 207 -2.35 19.10 5.02
C TYR A 207 -0.95 19.42 4.46
N LYS A 208 -0.76 19.48 3.13
CA LYS A 208 0.47 19.93 2.47
C LYS A 208 0.16 20.87 1.29
N PRO A 209 -0.13 22.17 1.55
CA PRO A 209 -0.51 23.14 0.51
C PRO A 209 0.54 23.37 -0.59
N ILE A 210 1.81 23.00 -0.37
CA ILE A 210 2.87 23.09 -1.39
C ILE A 210 2.55 22.33 -2.68
N PHE A 211 1.66 21.34 -2.64
CA PHE A 211 1.24 20.61 -3.83
C PHE A 211 0.09 21.27 -4.60
N GLU A 212 -0.54 22.33 -4.06
CA GLU A 212 -1.79 22.90 -4.58
C GLU A 212 -1.73 23.20 -6.08
N GLU A 213 -0.75 23.99 -6.52
CA GLU A 213 -0.62 24.38 -7.93
C GLU A 213 -0.50 23.15 -8.85
N GLN A 214 0.38 22.22 -8.49
CA GLN A 214 0.67 21.05 -9.32
C GLN A 214 -0.51 20.07 -9.35
N ILE A 215 -1.17 19.85 -8.21
CA ILE A 215 -2.34 18.97 -8.10
C ILE A 215 -3.54 19.56 -8.84
N LEU A 216 -3.85 20.85 -8.66
CA LEU A 216 -4.98 21.48 -9.34
C LEU A 216 -4.76 21.53 -10.86
N LYS A 217 -3.53 21.81 -11.31
CA LYS A 217 -3.17 21.73 -12.73
C LYS A 217 -3.39 20.33 -13.29
N LEU A 218 -2.92 19.30 -12.59
CA LEU A 218 -3.11 17.90 -12.99
C LEU A 218 -4.61 17.52 -13.00
N ALA A 219 -5.35 17.89 -11.96
CA ALA A 219 -6.78 17.63 -11.86
C ALA A 219 -7.54 18.23 -13.05
N LEU A 220 -7.30 19.52 -13.36
CA LEU A 220 -7.90 20.19 -14.51
C LEU A 220 -7.55 19.48 -15.83
N GLN A 221 -6.28 19.13 -16.04
CA GLN A 221 -5.85 18.40 -17.24
C GLN A 221 -6.58 17.06 -17.40
N LYS A 222 -6.79 16.32 -16.31
CA LYS A 222 -7.46 15.02 -16.35
C LYS A 222 -8.97 15.13 -16.50
N LEU A 223 -9.59 16.16 -15.92
CA LEU A 223 -11.01 16.48 -16.14
C LEU A 223 -11.27 16.88 -17.60
N LEU A 224 -10.38 17.67 -18.22
CA LEU A 224 -10.48 18.00 -19.65
C LEU A 224 -10.41 16.75 -20.54
N VAL A 225 -9.53 15.80 -20.21
CA VAL A 225 -9.48 14.52 -20.93
C VAL A 225 -10.79 13.75 -20.79
N LEU A 226 -11.43 13.75 -19.61
CA LEU A 226 -12.73 13.10 -19.43
C LEU A 226 -13.83 13.79 -20.26
N ASP A 227 -13.88 15.12 -20.25
CA ASP A 227 -14.87 15.91 -20.98
C ASP A 227 -14.79 15.70 -22.50
N VAL A 228 -13.59 15.77 -23.08
CA VAL A 228 -13.37 15.54 -24.52
C VAL A 228 -13.74 14.10 -24.95
N ASN A 229 -13.63 13.14 -24.04
CA ASN A 229 -13.95 11.73 -24.30
C ASN A 229 -15.37 11.34 -23.86
N ALA A 230 -16.18 12.29 -23.38
CA ALA A 230 -17.57 12.03 -23.04
C ALA A 230 -18.39 11.74 -24.32
N PRO A 231 -19.27 10.71 -24.33
CA PRO A 231 -20.12 10.46 -25.48
C PRO A 231 -20.97 11.69 -25.80
N ASN A 232 -20.91 12.16 -27.05
CA ASN A 232 -21.69 13.28 -27.57
C ASN A 232 -23.19 13.06 -27.26
N GLY A 233 -23.71 13.72 -26.23
CA GLY A 233 -25.10 13.58 -25.76
C GLY A 233 -25.31 13.38 -24.26
N LYS A 234 -24.26 13.26 -23.43
CA LYS A 234 -24.35 13.23 -21.95
C LYS A 234 -23.40 14.21 -21.24
N THR A 235 -23.05 15.30 -21.92
CA THR A 235 -21.99 16.22 -21.51
C THR A 235 -22.35 17.11 -20.29
N LEU A 236 -23.60 17.07 -19.80
CA LEU A 236 -24.04 17.94 -18.70
C LEU A 236 -24.11 17.28 -17.31
N ASP A 237 -24.08 15.94 -17.19
CA ASP A 237 -24.16 15.30 -15.86
C ASP A 237 -22.79 15.12 -15.20
N ILE A 238 -21.73 14.80 -15.95
CA ILE A 238 -20.43 14.44 -15.34
C ILE A 238 -19.73 15.66 -14.71
N CYS A 239 -19.88 16.85 -15.31
CA CYS A 239 -19.27 18.07 -14.78
C CYS A 239 -20.06 18.68 -13.61
N LEU A 240 -21.39 18.48 -13.54
CA LEU A 240 -22.17 18.90 -12.37
C LEU A 240 -21.99 17.98 -11.16
N PHE A 241 -21.77 16.67 -11.38
CA PHE A 241 -21.64 15.69 -10.30
C PHE A 241 -20.31 15.74 -9.52
N MET A 242 -19.30 16.48 -9.99
CA MET A 242 -18.01 16.61 -9.29
C MET A 242 -17.78 18.00 -8.65
N LEU A 243 -18.70 18.94 -8.85
CA LEU A 243 -18.59 20.32 -8.34
C LEU A 243 -19.62 20.67 -7.25
N PHE A 244 -20.46 19.71 -6.85
CA PHE A 244 -21.41 19.81 -5.73
C PHE A 244 -21.40 18.51 -4.93
#